data_AF-A0A254N769-F1
#
_entry.id   AF-A0A254N769-F1
#
_cell.length_a   1.000
_cell.length_b   1.000
_cell.length_c   1.000
_cell.angle_alpha   90.00
_cell.angle_beta   90.00
_cell.angle_gamma   90.00
#
_symmetry.space_group_name_H-M   'P 1'
#
loop_
_entity.id
_entity.type
_entity.pdbx_description
1 polymer ?
#
loop_
_entity_poly.entity_id
_entity_poly.type
_entity_poly.pdbx_seq_one_letter_code
_entity_poly.pdbx_strand_id
1 'polypeptide(L)'
;MEDHVEVRGGKRPVEPLMPDVGELFVAALREHFGPAASAVAEREWQLSEHPHPVLPARTVRRAVACADSALSFLQGQAQLMQIEFSAVMGGWRFRQVVDRLGLDRARLSPERRQALDQLMAPHFVSALPASPESLAERLSALLTADWH
;
A
#
# COMPACT_ATOMS: atom_id res chain seq x y z
N MET A 1 62.28 32.98 28.66
CA MET A 1 61.74 31.61 28.84
C MET A 1 60.43 31.58 28.08
N GLU A 2 60.48 31.15 26.82
CA GLU A 2 59.28 30.96 25.99
C GLU A 2 58.84 29.51 26.17
N ASP A 3 57.62 29.34 26.65
CA ASP A 3 57.02 28.05 26.97
C ASP A 3 56.37 27.49 25.69
N HIS A 4 56.99 26.48 25.10
CA HIS A 4 56.48 25.82 23.90
C HIS A 4 55.40 24.82 24.30
N VAL A 5 54.14 25.18 24.06
CA VAL A 5 53.01 24.25 24.22
C VAL A 5 53.00 23.26 23.06
N GLU A 6 53.46 22.04 23.33
CA GLU A 6 53.40 20.90 22.41
C GLU A 6 51.99 20.28 22.44
N VAL A 7 51.17 20.55 21.42
CA VAL A 7 49.83 19.95 21.28
C VAL A 7 49.98 18.55 20.68
N ARG A 8 49.98 17.53 21.54
CA ARG A 8 49.91 16.12 21.12
C ARG A 8 48.56 15.83 20.48
N GLY A 9 48.56 15.49 19.19
CA GLY A 9 47.38 15.04 18.46
C GLY A 9 46.82 13.74 19.03
N GLY A 10 45.78 13.84 19.86
CA GLY A 10 44.96 12.71 20.25
C GLY A 10 44.26 12.11 19.03
N LYS A 11 44.12 10.77 19.02
CA LYS A 11 43.31 10.04 18.02
C LYS A 11 41.97 10.76 17.84
N ARG A 12 41.62 11.08 16.59
CA ARG A 12 40.29 11.59 16.23
C ARG A 12 39.23 10.71 16.91
N PRO A 13 38.21 11.29 17.56
CA PRO A 13 37.06 10.50 17.99
C PRO A 13 36.52 9.73 16.79
N VAL A 14 36.30 8.43 16.96
CA VAL A 14 35.53 7.63 16.01
C VAL A 14 34.19 8.33 15.87
N GLU A 15 33.88 8.75 14.65
CA GLU A 15 32.67 9.46 14.27
C GLU A 15 31.44 8.73 14.84
N PRO A 16 30.43 9.43 15.40
CA PRO A 16 29.20 8.77 15.80
C PRO A 16 28.58 8.18 14.54
N LEU A 17 28.32 6.86 14.50
CA LEU A 17 27.45 6.25 13.50
C LEU A 17 26.07 6.89 13.65
N MET A 18 25.84 7.99 12.93
CA MET A 18 24.48 8.46 12.71
C MET A 18 23.76 7.35 11.93
N PRO A 19 22.56 6.93 12.35
CA PRO A 19 21.78 5.98 11.57
C PRO A 19 21.56 6.55 10.18
N ASP A 20 21.67 5.70 9.15
CA ASP A 20 21.47 6.12 7.78
C ASP A 20 20.05 6.69 7.65
N VAL A 21 19.98 8.00 7.43
CA VAL A 21 18.71 8.73 7.35
C VAL A 21 17.91 8.24 6.13
N GLY A 22 18.59 7.73 5.10
CA GLY A 22 17.97 7.05 3.96
C GLY A 22 17.21 5.80 4.38
N GLU A 23 17.82 4.92 5.18
CA GLU A 23 17.18 3.69 5.66
C GLU A 23 15.98 4.00 6.57
N LEU A 24 16.14 4.94 7.51
CA LEU A 24 15.04 5.36 8.39
C LEU A 24 13.87 5.95 7.58
N PHE A 25 14.17 6.70 6.53
CA PHE A 25 13.15 7.27 5.65
C PHE A 25 12.41 6.19 4.85
N VAL A 26 13.12 5.21 4.30
CA VAL A 26 12.51 4.06 3.60
C VAL A 26 11.64 3.24 4.55
N ALA A 27 12.09 3.02 5.78
CA ALA A 27 11.32 2.33 6.81
C ALA A 27 10.02 3.08 7.14
N ALA A 28 10.10 4.41 7.35
CA ALA A 28 8.92 5.24 7.59
C ALA A 28 7.96 5.25 6.39
N LEU A 29 8.48 5.31 5.16
CA LEU A 29 7.65 5.21 3.96
C LEU A 29 6.92 3.87 3.87
N ARG A 30 7.60 2.78 4.22
CA ARG A 30 6.99 1.45 4.22
C ARG A 30 5.89 1.33 5.27
N GLU A 31 6.11 1.87 6.46
CA GLU A 31 5.13 1.85 7.55
C GLU A 31 3.89 2.67 7.20
N HIS A 32 4.06 3.88 6.67
CA HIS A 32 2.95 4.80 6.42
C HIS A 32 2.24 4.60 5.08
N PHE A 33 2.97 4.16 4.04
CA PHE A 33 2.46 4.11 2.65
C PHE A 33 2.60 2.73 2.01
N GLY A 34 3.14 1.75 2.73
CA GLY A 34 3.27 0.37 2.28
C GLY A 34 4.51 0.06 1.45
N PRO A 35 4.73 -1.23 1.14
CA PRO A 35 5.97 -1.72 0.52
C PRO A 35 6.22 -1.13 -0.88
N ALA A 36 5.17 -0.94 -1.68
CA ALA A 36 5.30 -0.40 -3.04
C ALA A 36 5.86 1.03 -3.06
N ALA A 37 5.37 1.91 -2.17
CA ALA A 37 5.85 3.28 -2.06
C ALA A 37 7.33 3.33 -1.63
N SER A 38 7.70 2.49 -0.63
CA SER A 38 9.09 2.38 -0.17
C SER A 38 10.04 1.86 -1.26
N ALA A 39 9.61 0.90 -2.08
CA ALA A 39 10.44 0.31 -3.13
C ALA A 39 10.71 1.28 -4.29
N VAL A 40 9.74 2.13 -4.65
CA VAL A 40 9.94 3.18 -5.65
C VAL A 40 10.93 4.23 -5.14
N ALA A 41 10.80 4.65 -3.88
CA ALA A 41 11.71 5.57 -3.23
C ALA A 41 13.16 5.04 -3.19
N GLU A 42 13.31 3.79 -2.79
CA GLU A 42 14.61 3.11 -2.71
C GLU A 42 15.26 2.99 -4.10
N ARG A 43 14.48 2.62 -5.14
CA ARG A 43 14.97 2.49 -6.52
C ARG A 43 15.31 3.82 -7.17
N GLU A 44 14.45 4.83 -7.06
CA GLU A 44 14.68 6.12 -7.72
C GLU A 44 15.86 6.89 -7.13
N TRP A 45 16.18 6.67 -5.86
CA TRP A 45 17.22 7.45 -5.16
C TRP A 45 18.43 6.62 -4.76
N GLN A 46 18.51 5.35 -5.16
CA GLN A 46 19.67 4.49 -4.92
C GLN A 46 20.09 4.48 -3.44
N LEU A 47 19.10 4.54 -2.53
CA LEU A 47 19.35 4.71 -1.09
C LEU A 47 20.09 3.52 -0.48
N SER A 48 20.00 2.34 -1.11
CA SER A 48 20.75 1.13 -0.72
C SER A 48 22.19 1.10 -1.25
N GLU A 49 22.55 1.98 -2.20
CA GLU A 49 23.87 2.00 -2.86
C GLU A 49 24.83 3.02 -2.21
N HIS A 50 24.30 4.05 -1.53
CA HIS A 50 25.10 5.12 -0.92
C HIS A 50 24.56 5.54 0.47
N PRO A 51 25.39 5.48 1.53
CA PRO A 51 24.99 5.97 2.85
C PRO A 51 24.75 7.48 2.81
N HIS A 52 23.55 7.92 3.17
CA HIS A 52 23.18 9.33 3.14
C HIS A 52 23.03 9.88 4.57
N PRO A 53 24.03 10.60 5.11
CA PRO A 53 23.93 11.18 6.45
C PRO A 53 22.84 12.27 6.55
N VAL A 54 22.41 12.84 5.41
CA VAL A 54 21.30 13.79 5.30
C VAL A 54 20.58 13.62 3.96
N LEU A 55 19.24 13.59 3.97
CA LEU A 55 18.43 13.68 2.76
C LEU A 55 18.09 15.14 2.42
N PRO A 56 18.30 15.59 1.17
CA PRO A 56 17.88 16.92 0.76
C PRO A 56 16.37 17.11 0.94
N ALA A 57 15.94 18.24 1.53
CA ALA A 57 14.52 18.52 1.78
C ALA A 57 13.65 18.46 0.50
N ARG A 58 14.22 18.80 -0.66
CA ARG A 58 13.55 18.65 -1.97
C ARG A 58 13.23 17.20 -2.32
N THR A 59 14.12 16.27 -1.95
CA THR A 59 13.98 14.83 -2.21
C THR A 59 12.88 14.26 -1.32
N VAL A 60 12.92 14.59 -0.03
CA VAL A 60 11.86 14.20 0.93
C VAL A 60 10.49 14.69 0.48
N ARG A 61 10.35 15.96 0.08
CA ARG A 61 9.07 16.49 -0.42
C ARG A 61 8.56 15.76 -1.66
N ARG A 62 9.46 15.47 -2.61
CA ARG A 62 9.09 14.74 -3.83
C ARG A 62 8.63 13.32 -3.51
N ALA A 63 9.30 12.65 -2.56
CA ALA A 63 8.96 11.32 -2.13
C ALA A 63 7.57 11.22 -1.51
N VAL A 64 7.26 12.14 -0.59
CA VAL A 64 5.93 12.23 0.03
C VAL A 64 4.87 12.48 -1.04
N ALA A 65 5.10 13.43 -1.95
CA ALA A 65 4.14 13.72 -3.04
C ALA A 65 3.89 12.51 -3.96
N CYS A 66 4.93 11.73 -4.27
CA CYS A 66 4.80 10.49 -5.03
C CYS A 66 4.00 9.41 -4.25
N ALA A 67 4.28 9.25 -2.96
CA ALA A 67 3.56 8.31 -2.10
C ALA A 67 2.07 8.66 -1.98
N ASP A 68 1.74 9.93 -1.77
CA ASP A 68 0.35 10.43 -1.72
C ASP A 68 -0.39 10.21 -3.05
N SER A 69 0.29 10.46 -4.17
CA SER A 69 -0.27 10.22 -5.51
C SER A 69 -0.54 8.73 -5.75
N ALA A 70 0.39 7.86 -5.35
CA ALA A 70 0.23 6.41 -5.48
C ALA A 70 -0.92 5.89 -4.58
N LEU A 71 -1.01 6.37 -3.34
CA LEU A 71 -2.10 6.01 -2.43
C LEU A 71 -3.47 6.45 -2.98
N SER A 72 -3.56 7.69 -3.47
CA SER A 72 -4.80 8.23 -4.07
C SER A 72 -5.26 7.38 -5.27
N PHE A 73 -4.31 6.98 -6.11
CA PHE A 73 -4.58 6.11 -7.26
C PHE A 73 -5.09 4.72 -6.83
N LEU A 74 -4.43 4.08 -5.86
CA LEU A 74 -4.84 2.77 -5.34
C LEU A 74 -6.23 2.84 -4.70
N GLN A 75 -6.53 3.91 -3.95
CA GLN A 75 -7.86 4.15 -3.39
C GLN A 75 -8.92 4.29 -4.50
N GLY A 76 -8.62 5.03 -5.56
CA GLY A 76 -9.51 5.15 -6.72
C GLY A 76 -9.77 3.81 -7.42
N GLN A 77 -8.72 2.99 -7.59
CA GLN A 77 -8.88 1.64 -8.15
C GLN A 77 -9.73 0.74 -7.25
N ALA A 78 -9.52 0.76 -5.94
CA ALA A 78 -10.30 0.00 -4.98
C ALA A 78 -11.78 0.39 -5.00
N GLN A 79 -12.08 1.70 -5.04
CA GLN A 79 -13.45 2.21 -5.17
C GLN A 79 -14.11 1.75 -6.47
N LEU A 80 -13.39 1.81 -7.59
CA LEU A 80 -13.89 1.31 -8.86
C LEU A 80 -14.23 -0.18 -8.76
N MET A 81 -13.31 -1.01 -8.25
CA MET A 81 -13.57 -2.44 -8.06
C MET A 81 -14.77 -2.70 -7.15
N GLN A 82 -14.94 -1.93 -6.07
CA GLN A 82 -16.11 -2.04 -5.20
C GLN A 82 -17.41 -1.80 -5.96
N ILE A 83 -17.45 -0.82 -6.87
CA ILE A 83 -18.61 -0.55 -7.73
C ILE A 83 -18.84 -1.70 -8.72
N GLU A 84 -17.77 -2.25 -9.32
CA GLU A 84 -17.86 -3.35 -10.28
C GLU A 84 -18.41 -4.64 -9.65
N PHE A 85 -18.08 -4.90 -8.39
CA PHE A 85 -18.47 -6.09 -7.63
C PHE A 85 -19.71 -5.90 -6.74
N SER A 86 -20.24 -4.68 -6.59
CA SER A 86 -21.40 -4.43 -5.73
C SER A 86 -22.63 -5.17 -6.22
N ALA A 87 -23.18 -6.03 -5.36
CA ALA A 87 -24.45 -6.70 -5.55
C ALA A 87 -25.62 -5.71 -5.48
N VAL A 88 -25.55 -4.71 -4.59
CA VAL A 88 -26.61 -3.69 -4.43
C VAL A 88 -26.74 -2.84 -5.68
N MET A 89 -25.62 -2.34 -6.21
CA MET A 89 -25.59 -1.53 -7.44
C MET A 89 -25.73 -2.37 -8.71
N GLY A 90 -25.71 -3.71 -8.60
CA GLY A 90 -25.76 -4.62 -9.73
C GLY A 90 -24.54 -4.47 -10.63
N GLY A 91 -23.35 -4.33 -10.04
CA GLY A 91 -22.07 -4.17 -10.72
C GLY A 91 -21.82 -5.24 -11.77
N TRP A 92 -21.06 -4.88 -12.82
CA TRP A 92 -20.93 -5.75 -13.99
C TRP A 92 -20.18 -7.06 -13.69
N ARG A 93 -19.17 -7.04 -12.81
CA ARG A 93 -18.46 -8.25 -12.36
C ARG A 93 -19.33 -9.11 -11.47
N PHE A 94 -20.13 -8.49 -10.60
CA PHE A 94 -21.15 -9.23 -9.84
C PHE A 94 -22.11 -9.99 -10.78
N ARG A 95 -22.65 -9.31 -11.79
CA ARG A 95 -23.55 -9.94 -12.79
C ARG A 95 -22.86 -11.10 -13.49
N GLN A 96 -21.60 -10.90 -13.92
CA GLN A 96 -20.82 -11.94 -14.58
C GLN A 96 -20.63 -13.19 -13.70
N VAL A 97 -20.32 -12.99 -12.41
CA VAL A 97 -20.16 -14.10 -11.46
C VAL A 97 -21.47 -14.84 -11.26
N VAL A 98 -22.57 -14.11 -11.04
CA VAL A 98 -23.91 -14.70 -10.86
C VAL A 98 -24.35 -15.48 -12.09
N ASP A 99 -24.14 -14.93 -13.28
CA ASP A 99 -24.49 -15.59 -14.55
C ASP A 99 -23.66 -16.86 -14.77
N ARG A 100 -22.37 -16.82 -14.44
CA ARG A 100 -21.48 -18.00 -14.51
C ARG A 100 -21.94 -19.13 -13.58
N LEU A 101 -22.52 -18.80 -12.43
CA LEU A 101 -23.08 -19.77 -11.49
C LEU A 101 -24.49 -20.25 -11.87
N GLY A 102 -25.09 -19.69 -12.93
CA GLY A 102 -26.47 -20.00 -13.32
C GLY A 102 -27.52 -19.58 -12.29
N LEU A 103 -27.19 -18.63 -11.40
CA LEU A 103 -28.10 -18.18 -10.35
C LEU A 103 -29.02 -17.07 -10.89
N ASP A 104 -30.29 -17.11 -10.46
CA ASP A 104 -31.24 -16.05 -10.80
C ASP A 104 -31.03 -14.82 -9.89
N ARG A 105 -30.57 -13.73 -10.49
CA ARG A 105 -30.36 -12.44 -9.83
C ARG A 105 -31.62 -11.93 -9.13
N ALA A 106 -32.81 -12.17 -9.70
CA ALA A 106 -34.07 -11.70 -9.14
C ALA A 106 -34.43 -12.38 -7.82
N ARG A 107 -33.84 -13.55 -7.52
CA ARG A 107 -34.04 -14.27 -6.26
C ARG A 107 -33.18 -13.75 -5.12
N LEU A 108 -32.13 -12.97 -5.41
CA LEU A 108 -31.33 -12.33 -4.37
C LEU A 108 -32.07 -11.10 -3.84
N SER A 109 -32.61 -11.21 -2.62
CA SER A 109 -33.28 -10.10 -1.95
C SER A 109 -32.35 -8.90 -1.75
N PRO A 110 -32.88 -7.68 -1.62
CA PRO A 110 -32.08 -6.49 -1.32
C PRO A 110 -31.17 -6.65 -0.09
N GLU A 111 -31.67 -7.29 0.97
CA GLU A 111 -30.95 -7.53 2.22
C GLU A 111 -29.75 -8.47 1.98
N ARG A 112 -29.94 -9.51 1.17
CA ARG A 112 -28.87 -10.45 0.82
C ARG A 112 -27.78 -9.79 -0.02
N ARG A 113 -28.16 -8.91 -0.95
CA ARG A 113 -27.19 -8.13 -1.74
C ARG A 113 -26.39 -7.18 -0.85
N GLN A 114 -27.04 -6.54 0.12
CA GLN A 114 -26.36 -5.70 1.10
C GLN A 114 -25.41 -6.50 1.99
N ALA A 115 -25.81 -7.70 2.43
CA ALA A 115 -24.95 -8.59 3.20
C ALA A 115 -23.72 -9.05 2.40
N LEU A 116 -23.88 -9.38 1.11
CA LEU A 116 -22.77 -9.70 0.22
C LEU A 116 -21.78 -8.53 0.09
N ASP A 117 -22.27 -7.30 -0.11
CA ASP A 117 -21.43 -6.11 -0.19
C ASP A 117 -20.66 -5.87 1.13
N GLN A 118 -21.30 -6.09 2.28
CA GLN A 118 -20.65 -6.00 3.60
C GLN A 118 -19.56 -7.07 3.79
N LEU A 119 -19.81 -8.30 3.37
CA LEU A 119 -18.82 -9.39 3.44
C LEU A 119 -17.64 -9.15 2.49
N MET A 120 -17.88 -8.50 1.34
CA MET A 120 -16.85 -8.17 0.37
C MET A 120 -16.04 -6.91 0.75
N ALA A 121 -16.63 -5.97 1.51
CA ALA A 121 -16.03 -4.68 1.85
C ALA A 121 -14.57 -4.73 2.34
N PRO A 122 -14.17 -5.66 3.25
CA PRO A 122 -12.80 -5.72 3.75
C PRO A 122 -11.77 -6.01 2.65
N HIS A 123 -12.17 -6.64 1.55
CA HIS A 123 -11.27 -7.04 0.47
C HIS A 123 -10.88 -5.89 -0.47
N PHE A 124 -11.59 -4.75 -0.42
CA PHE A 124 -11.25 -3.55 -1.18
C PHE A 124 -10.30 -2.61 -0.43
N VAL A 125 -10.21 -2.73 0.90
CA VAL A 125 -9.42 -1.82 1.77
C VAL A 125 -8.06 -2.42 2.16
N SER A 126 -7.72 -3.60 1.63
CA SER A 126 -6.46 -4.30 1.96
C SER A 126 -5.23 -3.57 1.43
N ALA A 127 -4.13 -3.61 2.21
CA ALA A 127 -2.82 -3.07 1.84
C ALA A 127 -2.19 -3.74 0.60
N LEU A 128 -2.66 -4.95 0.27
CA LEU A 128 -2.39 -5.62 -1.00
C LEU A 128 -3.70 -5.63 -1.80
N PRO A 129 -3.77 -4.93 -2.94
CA PRO A 129 -4.97 -4.91 -3.76
C PRO A 129 -5.28 -6.34 -4.21
N ALA A 130 -6.48 -6.82 -3.87
CA ALA A 130 -6.96 -8.09 -4.38
C ALA A 130 -7.05 -8.02 -5.91
N SER A 131 -6.69 -9.10 -6.61
CA SER A 131 -6.94 -9.16 -8.05
C SER A 131 -8.44 -9.30 -8.31
N PRO A 132 -8.92 -8.85 -9.48
CA PRO A 132 -10.32 -9.08 -9.84
C PRO A 132 -10.70 -10.57 -9.84
N GLU A 133 -9.77 -11.46 -10.16
CA GLU A 133 -9.99 -12.90 -10.17
C GLU A 133 -10.20 -13.45 -8.76
N SER A 134 -9.39 -13.03 -7.78
CA SER A 134 -9.54 -13.49 -6.40
C SER A 134 -10.83 -12.96 -5.76
N LEU A 135 -11.25 -11.74 -6.11
CA LEU A 135 -12.56 -11.20 -5.71
C LEU A 135 -13.71 -11.97 -6.34
N ALA A 136 -13.59 -12.38 -7.60
CA ALA A 136 -14.59 -13.21 -8.27
C ALA A 136 -14.71 -14.59 -7.64
N GLU A 137 -13.59 -15.23 -7.29
CA GLU A 137 -13.57 -16.50 -6.55
C GLU A 137 -14.22 -16.36 -5.17
N ARG A 138 -13.89 -15.30 -4.43
CA ARG A 138 -14.46 -15.00 -3.12
C ARG A 138 -15.97 -14.79 -3.20
N LEU A 139 -16.43 -13.96 -4.13
CA LEU A 139 -17.86 -13.71 -4.36
C LEU A 139 -18.57 -15.01 -4.75
N SER A 140 -17.96 -15.84 -5.60
CA SER A 140 -18.51 -17.14 -5.97
C SER A 140 -18.68 -18.03 -4.75
N ALA A 141 -17.67 -18.12 -3.88
CA ALA A 141 -17.72 -18.92 -2.66
C ALA A 141 -18.84 -18.45 -1.71
N LEU A 142 -19.00 -17.13 -1.52
CA LEU A 142 -20.08 -16.56 -0.71
C LEU A 142 -21.46 -16.87 -1.32
N LEU A 143 -21.57 -16.75 -2.64
CA LEU A 143 -22.79 -17.07 -3.36
C LEU A 143 -23.11 -18.56 -3.38
N THR A 144 -22.16 -19.47 -3.12
CA THR A 144 -22.45 -20.92 -3.05
C THR A 144 -22.64 -21.42 -1.62
N ALA A 145 -22.03 -20.78 -0.62
CA ALA A 145 -22.10 -21.20 0.78
C ALA A 145 -23.52 -21.12 1.37
N ASP A 146 -24.34 -20.19 0.87
CA ASP A 146 -25.71 -19.92 1.37
C ASP A 146 -26.82 -20.42 0.42
N TRP A 147 -26.53 -21.36 -0.49
CA TRP A 147 -27.55 -22.05 -1.33
C TRP A 147 -27.88 -23.47 -0.85
N HIS A 148 -27.47 -23.80 0.39
CA HIS A 148 -27.87 -25.01 1.10
C HIS A 148 -28.71 -24.66 2.34
#